data_AF-A0A8C0IJ62-F1
#
_entry.id   AF-A0A8C0IJ62-F1
#
_cell.length_a   1.000
_cell.length_b   1.000
_cell.length_c   1.000
_cell.angle_alpha   90.00
_cell.angle_beta   90.00
_cell.angle_gamma   90.00
#
_symmetry.space_group_name_H-M   'P 1'
#
loop_
_entity.id
_entity.type
_entity.pdbx_description
1 polymer ?
#
loop_
_entity_poly.entity_id
_entity_poly.type
_entity_poly.pdbx_seq_one_letter_code
_entity_poly.pdbx_strand_id
1 'polypeptide(L)'
;MTKKRKHQEDFQKVKLKVGKKKPRLENATDTNFKTKAIYLPEQLKEDGILPTNNRKLNIKDLLSQMHHYSAGVKQSALLGLKELLSQYPFVIDAHLSNILSEVAAVFTDKDSGVRVAAIRLLQFLAPKIRAEQIAPFFPLVSAHLSSAMTHISEGIQEDSLKVLDILLGEYPILLTNRCSILLKNFVELISHQQLSKNLKSREKISWMLSVNPNRRVTSQQWRLNVLIRFKKFLQALVDVSSGSEDDEGIQEQKENSQFTRNSVCISWKEHASNQQQIQLYENGGSQPRINSAFRLRSLVSVTDSVEKGLSSAENLKGFIEIIIPLLIECWIEASPAQLAAPILGNLLEPESQQLMQQVLSIIYLLWKLTKQHDETHKMEAWLRMNYLVDFKHHFMRHFPYSLQETIKHKKREPYKSAKYYMTSSNSVDHLLLNLTLCDIMVSLASASTLQMDSDWLGMIRKFVTETLQDGCRLSCKQLNRLLGVTWRLMEIQQNKVATETLIKAVYTLYQQRNLLFPVRMLLLKFFSRVYQKEELSSQKIRSRSKVLSRWLAGLPQQLALLGSRKPELSKQLIETIHSAASHSNKELLQSLQATASRIYGKTFVLKHNEFYLST
;
A
#
# COMPACT_ATOMS: atom_id res chain seq x y z
N MET A 1 -111.98 -14.98 -25.98
CA MET A 1 -112.02 -16.03 -24.94
C MET A 1 -110.72 -16.01 -24.15
N THR A 2 -110.81 -15.63 -22.87
CA THR A 2 -109.71 -15.30 -21.96
C THR A 2 -109.11 -16.54 -21.28
N LYS A 3 -107.81 -16.81 -21.47
CA LYS A 3 -107.03 -17.75 -20.65
C LYS A 3 -106.85 -17.16 -19.24
N LYS A 4 -107.56 -17.68 -18.24
CA LYS A 4 -107.28 -17.40 -16.82
C LYS A 4 -105.90 -17.94 -16.48
N ARG A 5 -104.97 -17.07 -16.07
CA ARG A 5 -103.68 -17.46 -15.49
C ARG A 5 -103.95 -18.28 -14.21
N LYS A 6 -103.32 -19.46 -14.09
CA LYS A 6 -103.32 -20.26 -12.85
C LYS A 6 -102.74 -19.41 -11.73
N HIS A 7 -103.47 -19.32 -10.61
CA HIS A 7 -103.02 -18.69 -9.38
C HIS A 7 -101.74 -19.38 -8.91
N GLN A 8 -100.59 -18.70 -8.96
CA GLN A 8 -99.38 -19.15 -8.26
C GLN A 8 -99.64 -18.92 -6.77
N GLU A 9 -99.54 -19.96 -5.96
CA GLU A 9 -99.61 -19.82 -4.52
C GLU A 9 -98.35 -19.09 -4.04
N ASP A 10 -98.54 -17.98 -3.30
CA ASP A 10 -97.44 -17.13 -2.81
C ASP A 10 -96.55 -17.84 -1.78
N PHE A 11 -97.05 -18.93 -1.16
CA PHE A 11 -96.34 -19.71 -0.14
C PHE A 11 -96.24 -21.19 -0.53
N GLN A 12 -95.03 -21.64 -0.89
CA GLN A 12 -94.76 -23.05 -1.19
C GLN A 12 -94.03 -23.71 -0.03
N LYS A 13 -94.76 -24.47 0.81
CA LYS A 13 -94.14 -25.27 1.87
C LYS A 13 -93.29 -26.38 1.27
N VAL A 14 -91.97 -26.33 1.52
CA VAL A 14 -91.03 -27.36 1.08
C VAL A 14 -91.38 -28.70 1.75
N LYS A 15 -91.62 -29.75 0.94
CA LYS A 15 -91.94 -31.10 1.43
C LYS A 15 -90.89 -31.60 2.43
N LEU A 16 -91.34 -32.13 3.57
CA LEU A 16 -90.50 -32.73 4.60
C LEU A 16 -89.65 -33.87 4.01
N LYS A 17 -88.33 -33.67 3.95
CA LYS A 17 -87.36 -34.71 3.58
C LYS A 17 -86.82 -35.34 4.87
N VAL A 18 -87.22 -36.58 5.14
CA VAL A 18 -86.82 -37.34 6.33
C VAL A 18 -85.29 -37.49 6.36
N GLY A 19 -84.66 -37.24 7.51
CA GLY A 19 -83.20 -37.32 7.70
C GLY A 19 -82.41 -36.00 7.53
N LYS A 20 -83.03 -34.91 7.06
CA LYS A 20 -82.42 -33.57 7.05
C LYS A 20 -82.90 -32.74 8.24
N LYS A 21 -82.02 -31.89 8.80
CA LYS A 21 -82.40 -30.96 9.89
C LYS A 21 -83.60 -30.12 9.45
N LYS A 22 -84.60 -30.00 10.33
CA LYS A 22 -85.83 -29.24 10.09
C LYS A 22 -85.45 -27.82 9.62
N PRO A 23 -85.94 -27.36 8.45
CA PRO A 23 -85.71 -26.00 7.99
C PRO A 23 -86.20 -25.00 9.04
N ARG A 24 -85.48 -23.88 9.21
CA ARG A 24 -85.93 -22.78 10.06
C ARG A 24 -87.28 -22.28 9.53
N LEU A 25 -88.15 -21.82 10.43
CA LEU A 25 -89.45 -21.26 10.06
C LEU A 25 -89.26 -20.08 9.10
N GLU A 26 -90.18 -19.88 8.14
CA GLU A 26 -90.07 -18.83 7.12
C GLU A 26 -90.04 -17.41 7.71
N ASN A 27 -90.57 -17.22 8.92
CA ASN A 27 -90.54 -15.96 9.67
C ASN A 27 -89.32 -15.82 10.60
N ALA A 28 -88.37 -16.76 10.58
CA ALA A 28 -87.19 -16.70 11.43
C ALA A 28 -86.14 -15.74 10.83
N THR A 29 -85.96 -14.59 11.46
CA THR A 29 -84.88 -13.64 11.13
C THR A 29 -83.53 -14.26 11.49
N ASP A 30 -82.64 -14.45 10.51
CA ASP A 30 -81.28 -14.92 10.78
C ASP A 30 -80.42 -13.78 11.34
N THR A 31 -80.13 -13.83 12.64
CA THR A 31 -79.32 -12.84 13.35
C THR A 31 -77.81 -13.10 13.20
N ASN A 32 -77.41 -14.08 12.40
CA ASN A 32 -76.00 -14.34 12.11
C ASN A 32 -75.46 -13.36 11.07
N PHE A 33 -74.99 -12.20 11.51
CA PHE A 33 -74.15 -11.34 10.70
C PHE A 33 -72.68 -11.51 11.09
N LYS A 34 -71.79 -11.41 10.10
CA LYS A 34 -70.34 -11.41 10.31
C LYS A 34 -69.80 -10.05 9.90
N THR A 35 -69.32 -9.29 10.88
CA THR A 35 -68.65 -8.01 10.63
C THR A 35 -67.14 -8.27 10.56
N LYS A 36 -66.48 -7.83 9.49
CA LYS A 36 -65.01 -7.83 9.39
C LYS A 36 -64.52 -6.40 9.61
N ALA A 37 -63.53 -6.24 10.49
CA ALA A 37 -62.87 -4.95 10.67
C ALA A 37 -62.06 -4.59 9.42
N ILE A 38 -62.14 -3.33 8.99
CA ILE A 38 -61.28 -2.80 7.94
C ILE A 38 -59.92 -2.52 8.57
N TYR A 39 -58.90 -3.27 8.17
CA TYR A 39 -57.52 -2.98 8.57
C TYR A 39 -56.95 -1.92 7.63
N LEU A 40 -56.81 -0.70 8.13
CA LEU A 40 -56.08 0.34 7.43
C LEU A 40 -54.59 0.17 7.76
N PRO A 41 -53.71 -0.08 6.78
CA PRO A 41 -52.28 -0.13 7.04
C PRO A 41 -51.84 1.22 7.62
N GLU A 42 -51.01 1.20 8.67
CA GLU A 42 -50.52 2.41 9.33
C GLU A 42 -49.89 3.34 8.29
N GLN A 43 -50.52 4.49 8.05
CA GLN A 43 -49.89 5.62 7.38
C GLN A 43 -48.80 6.16 8.31
N LEU A 44 -47.67 6.64 7.75
CA LEU A 44 -46.51 7.17 8.48
C LEU A 44 -46.99 8.11 9.62
N LYS A 45 -46.97 7.63 10.85
CA LYS A 45 -47.33 8.41 12.03
C LYS A 45 -46.20 9.39 12.33
N GLU A 46 -46.52 10.63 12.67
CA GLU A 46 -45.55 11.60 13.19
C GLU A 46 -45.13 11.18 14.61
N ASP A 47 -44.11 10.32 14.72
CA ASP A 47 -43.45 10.07 16.00
C ASP A 47 -42.51 11.24 16.32
N GLY A 48 -43.01 12.28 16.98
CA GLY A 48 -42.25 13.47 17.38
C GLY A 48 -41.09 13.22 18.36
N ILE A 49 -40.84 11.96 18.73
CA ILE A 49 -39.82 11.55 19.70
C ILE A 49 -38.55 11.05 18.97
N LEU A 50 -38.67 10.57 17.73
CA LEU A 50 -37.56 9.95 17.01
C LEU A 50 -36.83 10.96 16.11
N PRO A 51 -35.48 10.88 16.00
CA PRO A 51 -34.73 11.71 15.08
C PRO A 51 -35.21 11.54 13.64
N THR A 52 -35.55 12.65 13.00
CA THR A 52 -35.96 12.70 11.59
C THR A 52 -35.11 13.71 10.82
N ASN A 53 -35.01 13.53 9.50
CA ASN A 53 -34.34 14.49 8.63
C ASN A 53 -35.29 15.65 8.24
N ASN A 54 -34.82 16.59 7.40
CA ASN A 54 -35.64 17.71 6.92
C ASN A 54 -36.90 17.29 6.14
N ARG A 55 -36.98 16.04 5.67
CA ARG A 55 -38.15 15.46 4.99
C ARG A 55 -39.05 14.68 5.95
N LYS A 56 -38.84 14.79 7.26
CA LYS A 56 -39.55 14.08 8.33
C LYS A 56 -39.45 12.54 8.22
N LEU A 57 -38.38 12.02 7.63
CA LEU A 57 -38.13 10.58 7.54
C LEU A 57 -37.20 10.14 8.66
N ASN A 58 -37.55 9.06 9.36
CA ASN A 58 -36.69 8.44 10.35
C ASN A 58 -35.66 7.50 9.68
N ILE A 59 -34.74 6.95 10.47
CA ILE A 59 -33.70 6.05 9.94
C ILE A 59 -34.28 4.78 9.28
N LYS A 60 -35.33 4.18 9.84
CA LYS A 60 -35.95 2.97 9.27
C LYS A 60 -36.58 3.26 7.91
N ASP A 61 -37.25 4.41 7.78
CA ASP A 61 -37.85 4.85 6.52
C ASP A 61 -36.76 5.02 5.45
N LEU A 62 -35.67 5.70 5.80
CA LEU A 62 -34.55 5.95 4.88
C LEU A 62 -33.86 4.65 4.45
N LEU A 63 -33.61 3.73 5.37
CA LEU A 63 -33.02 2.43 5.07
C LEU A 63 -33.96 1.61 4.17
N SER A 64 -35.28 1.61 4.44
CA SER A 64 -36.25 0.90 3.59
C SER A 64 -36.32 1.45 2.16
N GLN A 65 -36.18 2.77 1.98
CA GLN A 65 -36.19 3.42 0.67
C GLN A 65 -35.00 3.05 -0.22
N MET A 66 -33.90 2.50 0.34
CA MET A 66 -32.76 2.02 -0.45
C MET A 66 -33.10 0.79 -1.31
N HIS A 67 -34.17 0.06 -0.96
CA HIS A 67 -34.68 -1.09 -1.73
C HIS A 67 -35.68 -0.69 -2.82
N HIS A 68 -36.07 0.58 -2.88
CA HIS A 68 -37.10 1.04 -3.81
C HIS A 68 -36.64 0.94 -5.27
N TYR A 69 -37.51 0.52 -6.21
CA TYR A 69 -37.13 0.31 -7.61
C TYR A 69 -36.62 1.58 -8.34
N SER A 70 -37.05 2.76 -7.89
CA SER A 70 -36.64 4.07 -8.45
C SER A 70 -35.28 4.52 -7.91
N ALA A 71 -34.32 4.71 -8.81
CA ALA A 71 -32.98 5.22 -8.49
C ALA A 71 -33.00 6.58 -7.78
N GLY A 72 -33.89 7.49 -8.19
CA GLY A 72 -34.00 8.82 -7.55
C GLY A 72 -34.45 8.76 -6.09
N VAL A 73 -35.30 7.79 -5.74
CA VAL A 73 -35.73 7.55 -4.35
C VAL A 73 -34.56 6.99 -3.54
N LYS A 74 -33.84 5.98 -4.05
CA LYS A 74 -32.65 5.43 -3.39
C LYS A 74 -31.59 6.50 -3.14
N GLN A 75 -31.29 7.31 -4.15
CA GLN A 75 -30.31 8.39 -4.06
C GLN A 75 -30.73 9.42 -3.02
N SER A 76 -32.00 9.82 -3.02
CA SER A 76 -32.56 10.74 -2.02
C SER A 76 -32.47 10.17 -0.61
N ALA A 77 -32.69 8.86 -0.44
CA ALA A 77 -32.58 8.18 0.83
C ALA A 77 -31.15 8.17 1.37
N LEU A 78 -30.15 7.92 0.52
CA LEU A 78 -28.73 7.99 0.90
C LEU A 78 -28.31 9.40 1.33
N LEU A 79 -28.74 10.43 0.59
CA LEU A 79 -28.47 11.83 0.94
C LEU A 79 -29.19 12.23 2.24
N GLY A 80 -30.46 11.82 2.40
CA GLY A 80 -31.25 12.05 3.61
C GLY A 80 -30.68 11.32 4.82
N LEU A 81 -30.09 10.14 4.65
CA LEU A 81 -29.40 9.41 5.72
C LEU A 81 -28.12 10.15 6.12
N LYS A 82 -27.32 10.64 5.16
CA LYS A 82 -26.16 11.47 5.47
C LYS A 82 -26.53 12.71 6.29
N GLU A 83 -27.62 13.38 5.91
CA GLU A 83 -28.14 14.55 6.62
C GLU A 83 -28.56 14.20 8.05
N LEU A 84 -29.37 13.15 8.24
CA LEU A 84 -29.82 12.68 9.55
C LEU A 84 -28.63 12.36 10.48
N LEU A 85 -27.64 11.62 9.98
CA LEU A 85 -26.46 11.22 10.76
C LEU A 85 -25.48 12.38 11.01
N SER A 86 -25.61 13.48 10.26
CA SER A 86 -24.86 14.71 10.54
C SER A 86 -25.49 15.48 11.70
N GLN A 87 -26.83 15.50 11.78
CA GLN A 87 -27.57 16.18 12.85
C GLN A 87 -27.57 15.37 14.15
N TYR A 88 -27.65 14.04 14.07
CA TYR A 88 -27.76 13.14 15.22
C TYR A 88 -26.68 12.03 15.19
N PRO A 89 -25.42 12.33 15.53
CA PRO A 89 -24.33 11.35 15.43
C PRO A 89 -24.52 10.07 16.27
N PHE A 90 -25.23 10.15 17.41
CA PHE A 90 -25.51 8.99 18.27
C PHE A 90 -26.31 7.88 17.57
N VAL A 91 -27.03 8.23 16.49
CA VAL A 91 -27.79 7.28 15.67
C VAL A 91 -26.85 6.30 14.95
N ILE A 92 -25.60 6.71 14.67
CA ILE A 92 -24.58 5.84 14.05
C ILE A 92 -24.31 4.65 14.96
N ASP A 93 -24.01 4.88 16.24
CA ASP A 93 -23.71 3.81 17.19
C ASP A 93 -24.94 2.91 17.44
N ALA A 94 -26.14 3.49 17.50
CA ALA A 94 -27.38 2.77 17.75
C ALA A 94 -27.80 1.84 16.59
N HIS A 95 -27.48 2.21 15.35
CA HIS A 95 -27.95 1.51 14.14
C HIS A 95 -26.82 1.07 13.21
N LEU A 96 -25.58 0.97 13.70
CA LEU A 96 -24.38 0.71 12.90
C LEU A 96 -24.53 -0.51 11.99
N SER A 97 -25.00 -1.64 12.53
CA SER A 97 -25.19 -2.89 11.78
C SER A 97 -26.12 -2.70 10.58
N ASN A 98 -27.26 -2.04 10.78
CA ASN A 98 -28.25 -1.82 9.73
C ASN A 98 -27.72 -0.83 8.68
N ILE A 99 -27.09 0.27 9.12
CA ILE A 99 -26.50 1.25 8.21
C ILE A 99 -25.45 0.58 7.31
N LEU A 100 -24.52 -0.17 7.89
CA LEU A 100 -23.46 -0.83 7.11
C LEU A 100 -24.01 -1.88 6.15
N SER A 101 -24.99 -2.68 6.58
CA SER A 101 -25.62 -3.68 5.73
C SER A 101 -26.29 -3.06 4.50
N GLU A 102 -27.11 -2.03 4.71
CA GLU A 102 -27.85 -1.40 3.62
C GLU A 102 -26.93 -0.62 2.69
N VAL A 103 -26.01 0.18 3.24
CA VAL A 103 -25.08 0.98 2.42
C VAL A 103 -24.15 0.08 1.60
N ALA A 104 -23.67 -1.04 2.16
CA ALA A 104 -22.81 -1.97 1.43
C ALA A 104 -23.55 -2.68 0.29
N ALA A 105 -24.84 -3.02 0.47
CA ALA A 105 -25.65 -3.63 -0.58
C ALA A 105 -25.79 -2.72 -1.82
N VAL A 106 -25.74 -1.40 -1.63
CA VAL A 106 -25.90 -0.43 -2.72
C VAL A 106 -24.60 -0.23 -3.54
N PHE A 107 -23.46 -0.81 -3.14
CA PHE A 107 -22.22 -0.74 -3.93
C PHE A 107 -22.35 -1.35 -5.33
N THR A 108 -23.25 -2.31 -5.49
CA THR A 108 -23.53 -2.98 -6.77
C THR A 108 -24.81 -2.48 -7.45
N ASP A 109 -25.37 -1.34 -7.02
CA ASP A 109 -26.59 -0.80 -7.64
C ASP A 109 -26.36 -0.49 -9.13
N LYS A 110 -27.36 -0.79 -9.95
CA LYS A 110 -27.35 -0.57 -11.40
C LYS A 110 -27.14 0.91 -11.76
N ASP A 111 -27.67 1.83 -10.96
CA ASP A 111 -27.61 3.26 -11.22
C ASP A 111 -26.33 3.91 -10.67
N SER A 112 -25.62 4.65 -11.53
CA SER A 112 -24.37 5.31 -11.13
C SER A 112 -24.55 6.43 -10.11
N GLY A 113 -25.68 7.17 -10.15
CA GLY A 113 -25.95 8.25 -9.21
C GLY A 113 -26.18 7.73 -7.79
N VAL A 114 -26.84 6.57 -7.68
CA VAL A 114 -27.04 5.86 -6.42
C VAL A 114 -25.69 5.38 -5.84
N ARG A 115 -24.84 4.74 -6.65
CA ARG A 115 -23.50 4.31 -6.20
C ARG A 115 -22.63 5.47 -5.74
N VAL A 116 -22.62 6.58 -6.49
CA VAL A 116 -21.88 7.79 -6.11
C VAL A 116 -22.39 8.36 -4.78
N ALA A 117 -23.70 8.36 -4.53
CA ALA A 117 -24.26 8.78 -3.25
C ALA A 117 -23.83 7.85 -2.10
N ALA A 118 -23.80 6.53 -2.34
CA ALA A 118 -23.33 5.54 -1.36
C ALA A 118 -21.84 5.73 -1.02
N ILE A 119 -20.99 5.95 -2.02
CA ILE A 119 -19.55 6.25 -1.81
C ILE A 119 -19.37 7.51 -0.97
N ARG A 120 -20.13 8.59 -1.27
CA ARG A 120 -20.08 9.84 -0.49
C ARG A 120 -20.57 9.68 0.94
N LEU A 121 -21.54 8.79 1.17
CA LEU A 121 -22.00 8.46 2.51
C LEU A 121 -20.94 7.64 3.26
N LEU A 122 -20.34 6.63 2.62
CA LEU A 122 -19.26 5.84 3.21
C LEU A 122 -18.06 6.73 3.57
N GLN A 123 -17.66 7.64 2.69
CA GLN A 123 -16.57 8.59 2.95
C GLN A 123 -16.86 9.51 4.16
N PHE A 124 -18.13 9.79 4.44
CA PHE A 124 -18.55 10.54 5.61
C PHE A 124 -18.62 9.69 6.88
N LEU A 125 -19.02 8.42 6.75
CA LEU A 125 -19.19 7.48 7.86
C LEU A 125 -17.86 6.92 8.37
N ALA A 126 -16.98 6.51 7.47
CA ALA A 126 -15.78 5.75 7.80
C ALA A 126 -14.87 6.46 8.83
N PRO A 127 -14.56 7.77 8.69
CA PRO A 127 -13.75 8.47 9.70
C PRO A 127 -14.41 8.61 11.09
N LYS A 128 -15.73 8.38 11.19
CA LYS A 128 -16.50 8.51 12.43
C LYS A 128 -16.67 7.19 13.19
N ILE A 129 -16.36 6.06 12.54
CA ILE A 129 -16.54 4.72 13.12
C ILE A 129 -15.15 4.16 13.41
N ARG A 130 -14.90 3.83 14.68
CA ARG A 130 -13.61 3.24 15.08
C ARG A 130 -13.44 1.84 14.49
N ALA A 131 -12.19 1.44 14.26
CA ALA A 131 -11.87 0.13 13.69
C ALA A 131 -12.46 -1.03 14.52
N GLU A 132 -12.51 -0.90 15.85
CA GLU A 132 -13.07 -1.91 16.75
C GLU A 132 -14.59 -2.07 16.60
N GLN A 133 -15.29 -0.98 16.25
CA GLN A 133 -16.75 -0.97 16.10
C GLN A 133 -17.19 -1.58 14.76
N ILE A 134 -16.44 -1.32 13.68
CA ILE A 134 -16.75 -1.87 12.35
C ILE A 134 -16.25 -3.31 12.18
N ALA A 135 -15.23 -3.73 12.94
CA ALA A 135 -14.60 -5.05 12.80
C ALA A 135 -15.57 -6.25 12.73
N PRO A 136 -16.64 -6.35 13.56
CA PRO A 136 -17.60 -7.45 13.47
C PRO A 136 -18.38 -7.50 12.15
N PHE A 137 -18.62 -6.33 11.54
CA PHE A 137 -19.40 -6.17 10.30
C PHE A 137 -18.52 -6.08 9.05
N PHE A 138 -17.20 -5.90 9.23
CA PHE A 138 -16.25 -5.76 8.14
C PHE A 138 -16.28 -6.93 7.13
N PRO A 139 -16.49 -8.21 7.53
CA PRO A 139 -16.66 -9.30 6.56
C PRO A 139 -17.79 -9.06 5.55
N LEU A 140 -18.92 -8.48 5.99
CA LEU A 140 -20.05 -8.14 5.12
C LEU A 140 -19.66 -7.04 4.13
N VAL A 141 -19.07 -5.96 4.64
CA VAL A 141 -18.61 -4.83 3.81
C VAL A 141 -17.58 -5.30 2.77
N SER A 142 -16.62 -6.14 3.20
CA SER A 142 -15.59 -6.71 2.34
C SER A 142 -16.15 -7.66 1.28
N ALA A 143 -17.22 -8.40 1.59
CA ALA A 143 -17.88 -9.28 0.62
C ALA A 143 -18.60 -8.47 -0.47
N HIS A 144 -19.34 -7.41 -0.09
CA HIS A 144 -19.97 -6.50 -1.05
C HIS A 144 -18.93 -5.77 -1.91
N LEU A 145 -17.82 -5.33 -1.33
CA LEU A 145 -16.70 -4.76 -2.09
C LEU A 145 -16.16 -5.79 -3.10
N SER A 146 -15.90 -7.01 -2.66
CA SER A 146 -15.37 -8.07 -3.53
C SER A 146 -16.31 -8.36 -4.69
N SER A 147 -17.62 -8.47 -4.41
CA SER A 147 -18.64 -8.63 -5.43
C SER A 147 -18.71 -7.46 -6.41
N ALA A 148 -18.49 -6.22 -5.95
CA ALA A 148 -18.45 -5.04 -6.81
C ALA A 148 -17.18 -5.00 -7.69
N MET A 149 -16.03 -5.41 -7.15
CA MET A 149 -14.76 -5.48 -7.90
C MET A 149 -14.80 -6.53 -9.02
N THR A 150 -15.49 -7.65 -8.82
CA THR A 150 -15.61 -8.73 -9.82
C THR A 150 -16.93 -8.68 -10.60
N HIS A 151 -17.66 -7.57 -10.49
CA HIS A 151 -18.97 -7.40 -11.13
C HIS A 151 -18.87 -7.35 -12.65
N ILE A 152 -19.83 -7.90 -13.39
CA ILE A 152 -19.82 -7.93 -14.87
C ILE A 152 -19.86 -6.53 -15.50
N SER A 153 -20.49 -5.56 -14.82
CA SER A 153 -20.52 -4.16 -15.26
C SER A 153 -19.26 -3.41 -14.83
N GLU A 154 -18.47 -2.96 -15.80
CA GLU A 154 -17.26 -2.17 -15.59
C GLU A 154 -17.50 -0.88 -14.80
N GLY A 155 -18.65 -0.23 -14.97
CA GLY A 155 -18.97 0.99 -14.20
C GLY A 155 -19.12 0.72 -12.69
N ILE A 156 -19.54 -0.49 -12.32
CA ILE A 156 -19.59 -0.94 -10.93
C ILE A 156 -18.17 -1.28 -10.44
N GLN A 157 -17.37 -1.95 -11.27
CA GLN A 157 -15.96 -2.22 -10.96
C GLN A 157 -15.19 -0.90 -10.71
N GLU A 158 -15.34 0.10 -11.57
CA GLU A 158 -14.69 1.41 -11.42
C GLU A 158 -15.08 2.12 -10.11
N ASP A 159 -16.37 2.12 -9.77
CA ASP A 159 -16.87 2.73 -8.53
C ASP A 159 -16.43 1.93 -7.28
N SER A 160 -16.29 0.60 -7.39
CA SER A 160 -15.78 -0.25 -6.30
C SER A 160 -14.34 0.11 -5.90
N LEU A 161 -13.53 0.57 -6.85
CA LEU A 161 -12.16 1.03 -6.58
C LEU A 161 -12.13 2.28 -5.70
N LYS A 162 -13.18 3.11 -5.72
CA LYS A 162 -13.33 4.27 -4.83
C LYS A 162 -13.75 3.83 -3.42
N VAL A 163 -14.60 2.81 -3.32
CA VAL A 163 -14.94 2.17 -2.03
C VAL A 163 -13.68 1.57 -1.40
N LEU A 164 -12.87 0.88 -2.21
CA LEU A 164 -11.58 0.33 -1.80
C LEU A 164 -10.63 1.41 -1.27
N ASP A 165 -10.52 2.56 -1.94
CA ASP A 165 -9.68 3.68 -1.48
C ASP A 165 -10.10 4.16 -0.08
N ILE A 166 -11.40 4.28 0.19
CA ILE A 166 -11.92 4.72 1.50
C ILE A 166 -11.57 3.68 2.57
N LEU A 167 -11.85 2.40 2.31
CA LEU A 167 -11.61 1.32 3.27
C LEU A 167 -10.11 1.10 3.54
N LEU A 168 -9.26 1.27 2.52
CA LEU A 168 -7.81 1.17 2.67
C LEU A 168 -7.24 2.34 3.47
N GLY A 169 -7.82 3.54 3.36
CA GLY A 169 -7.43 4.71 4.14
C GLY A 169 -7.82 4.61 5.61
N GLU A 170 -9.06 4.22 5.90
CA GLU A 170 -9.60 4.23 7.27
C GLU A 170 -9.38 2.90 8.02
N TYR A 171 -9.36 1.76 7.31
CA TYR A 171 -9.31 0.43 7.92
C TYR A 171 -8.27 -0.51 7.29
N PRO A 172 -7.01 -0.08 7.12
CA PRO A 172 -5.99 -0.88 6.41
C PRO A 172 -5.81 -2.27 7.03
N ILE A 173 -5.72 -2.37 8.36
CA ILE A 173 -5.52 -3.65 9.07
C ILE A 173 -6.66 -4.63 8.81
N LEU A 174 -7.92 -4.16 8.90
CA LEU A 174 -9.10 -5.00 8.68
C LEU A 174 -9.17 -5.50 7.23
N LEU A 175 -8.83 -4.63 6.27
CA LEU A 175 -8.78 -4.97 4.86
C LEU A 175 -7.68 -5.99 4.54
N THR A 176 -6.48 -5.82 5.13
CA THR A 176 -5.36 -6.75 4.93
C THR A 176 -5.60 -8.14 5.51
N ASN A 177 -6.44 -8.28 6.54
CA ASN A 177 -6.84 -9.59 7.07
C ASN A 177 -7.62 -10.45 6.05
N ARG A 178 -8.14 -9.86 4.97
CA ARG A 178 -8.89 -10.53 3.89
C ARG A 178 -8.10 -10.56 2.58
N CYS A 179 -6.78 -10.58 2.66
CA CYS A 179 -5.91 -10.41 1.50
C CYS A 179 -6.09 -11.44 0.38
N SER A 180 -6.29 -12.72 0.70
CA SER A 180 -6.46 -13.79 -0.30
C SER A 180 -7.52 -13.47 -1.36
N ILE A 181 -8.71 -13.08 -0.92
CA ILE A 181 -9.85 -12.73 -1.79
C ILE A 181 -9.53 -11.46 -2.60
N LEU A 182 -9.03 -10.42 -1.94
CA LEU A 182 -8.75 -9.15 -2.62
C LEU A 182 -7.62 -9.26 -3.65
N LEU A 183 -6.61 -10.07 -3.39
CA LEU A 183 -5.53 -10.35 -4.35
C LEU A 183 -6.06 -11.00 -5.62
N LYS A 184 -6.98 -11.97 -5.47
CA LYS A 184 -7.67 -12.57 -6.62
C LYS A 184 -8.48 -11.54 -7.40
N ASN A 185 -9.23 -10.68 -6.71
CA ASN A 185 -10.00 -9.61 -7.36
C ASN A 185 -9.09 -8.64 -8.14
N PHE A 186 -7.92 -8.29 -7.61
CA PHE A 186 -6.94 -7.46 -8.34
C PHE A 186 -6.45 -8.14 -9.61
N VAL A 187 -6.15 -9.45 -9.55
CA VAL A 187 -5.75 -10.21 -10.74
C VAL A 187 -6.87 -10.20 -11.79
N GLU A 188 -8.11 -10.42 -11.39
CA GLU A 188 -9.28 -10.39 -12.29
C GLU A 188 -9.58 -8.99 -12.89
N LEU A 189 -9.25 -7.92 -12.18
CA LEU A 189 -9.36 -6.54 -12.69
C LEU A 189 -8.29 -6.21 -13.74
N ILE A 190 -7.10 -6.81 -13.61
CA ILE A 190 -5.96 -6.63 -14.54
C ILE A 190 -6.06 -7.58 -15.73
N SER A 191 -6.67 -8.75 -15.56
CA SER A 191 -6.59 -9.87 -16.48
C SER A 191 -7.84 -10.74 -16.48
N HIS A 192 -8.05 -11.50 -17.55
CA HIS A 192 -9.07 -12.55 -17.60
C HIS A 192 -8.43 -13.94 -17.63
N GLN A 193 -9.08 -14.89 -16.95
CA GLN A 193 -8.65 -16.28 -16.94
C GLN A 193 -8.96 -16.93 -18.29
N GLN A 194 -7.96 -17.51 -18.95
CA GLN A 194 -8.16 -18.35 -20.11
C GLN A 194 -7.94 -19.84 -19.77
N LEU A 195 -8.94 -20.66 -20.10
CA LEU A 195 -8.78 -22.11 -20.15
C LEU A 195 -8.03 -22.43 -21.45
N SER A 196 -6.75 -22.78 -21.34
CA SER A 196 -5.98 -23.20 -22.51
C SER A 196 -6.54 -24.54 -23.03
N LYS A 197 -7.03 -24.55 -24.27
CA LYS A 197 -7.49 -25.76 -24.96
C LYS A 197 -6.32 -26.59 -25.55
N ASN A 198 -5.13 -26.50 -24.98
CA ASN A 198 -3.98 -27.29 -25.46
C ASN A 198 -3.87 -28.57 -24.64
N LEU A 199 -4.48 -29.61 -25.21
CA LEU A 199 -4.29 -31.01 -24.85
C LEU A 199 -2.77 -31.33 -24.82
N LYS A 200 -2.29 -31.84 -23.67
CA LYS A 200 -1.03 -32.60 -23.44
C LYS A 200 0.03 -32.04 -22.47
N SER A 201 -0.22 -30.96 -21.74
CA SER A 201 0.57 -30.70 -20.53
C SER A 201 -0.26 -30.01 -19.46
N ARG A 202 -0.45 -30.72 -18.34
CA ARG A 202 -0.92 -30.25 -17.01
C ARG A 202 -1.63 -28.90 -17.04
N GLU A 203 -2.96 -28.91 -16.90
CA GLU A 203 -3.88 -27.75 -16.82
C GLU A 203 -3.21 -26.49 -16.26
N LYS A 204 -2.55 -25.71 -17.13
CA LYS A 204 -1.88 -24.48 -16.73
C LYS A 204 -2.86 -23.37 -17.01
N ILE A 205 -3.51 -22.90 -15.95
CA ILE A 205 -4.33 -21.71 -15.98
C ILE A 205 -3.43 -20.55 -16.43
N SER A 206 -3.76 -19.95 -17.58
CA SER A 206 -3.03 -18.79 -18.12
C SER A 206 -3.91 -17.55 -17.97
N TRP A 207 -3.33 -16.49 -17.44
CA TRP A 207 -3.97 -15.19 -17.33
C TRP A 207 -3.50 -14.32 -18.50
N MET A 208 -4.41 -13.52 -19.06
CA MET A 208 -4.08 -12.54 -20.11
C MET A 208 -4.67 -11.19 -19.75
N LEU A 209 -3.97 -10.10 -20.08
CA LEU A 209 -4.46 -8.74 -19.83
C LEU A 209 -5.88 -8.51 -20.35
N SER A 210 -6.70 -7.85 -19.52
CA SER A 210 -8.03 -7.43 -19.92
C SER A 210 -7.94 -6.25 -20.88
N VAL A 211 -8.74 -6.29 -21.94
CA VAL A 211 -8.92 -5.18 -22.87
C VAL A 211 -10.21 -4.49 -22.45
N ASN A 212 -10.17 -3.18 -22.18
CA ASN A 212 -11.38 -2.42 -21.89
C ASN A 212 -11.93 -1.80 -23.20
N PRO A 213 -13.03 -2.32 -23.76
CA PRO A 213 -13.61 -1.81 -25.00
C PRO A 213 -14.47 -0.54 -24.81
N ASN A 214 -14.75 -0.12 -23.57
CA ASN A 214 -15.59 1.05 -23.31
C ASN A 214 -14.81 2.36 -23.44
N ARG A 215 -15.32 3.24 -24.32
CA ARG A 215 -14.69 4.46 -24.83
C ARG A 215 -14.27 5.54 -23.81
N ARG A 216 -14.47 5.36 -22.49
CA ARG A 216 -14.19 6.41 -21.48
C ARG A 216 -12.73 6.46 -21.05
N VAL A 217 -12.06 5.31 -20.97
CA VAL A 217 -10.70 5.16 -20.45
C VAL A 217 -9.98 4.09 -21.28
N THR A 218 -8.70 4.30 -21.60
CA THR A 218 -7.89 3.30 -22.32
C THR A 218 -7.56 2.10 -21.42
N SER A 219 -7.31 0.92 -21.99
CA SER A 219 -6.85 -0.26 -21.23
C SER A 219 -5.62 0.04 -20.37
N GLN A 220 -4.71 0.89 -20.88
CA GLN A 220 -3.53 1.35 -20.15
C GLN A 220 -3.90 2.18 -18.92
N GLN A 221 -4.79 3.15 -19.07
CA GLN A 221 -5.22 4.01 -17.97
C GLN A 221 -6.07 3.24 -16.94
N TRP A 222 -6.88 2.28 -17.37
CA TRP A 222 -7.57 1.35 -16.48
C TRP A 222 -6.59 0.58 -15.60
N ARG A 223 -5.59 -0.07 -16.22
CA ARG A 223 -4.58 -0.84 -15.47
C ARG A 223 -3.75 0.06 -14.56
N LEU A 224 -3.40 1.27 -15.00
CA LEU A 224 -2.74 2.24 -14.13
C LEU A 224 -3.57 2.50 -12.86
N ASN A 225 -4.88 2.74 -13.02
CA ASN A 225 -5.79 2.96 -11.90
C ASN A 225 -5.87 1.76 -10.94
N VAL A 226 -5.87 0.54 -11.46
CA VAL A 226 -5.89 -0.69 -10.66
C VAL A 226 -4.55 -0.90 -9.96
N LEU A 227 -3.42 -0.80 -10.67
CA LEU A 227 -2.07 -1.02 -10.13
C LEU A 227 -1.70 0.01 -9.04
N ILE A 228 -2.15 1.27 -9.14
CA ILE A 228 -1.96 2.27 -8.08
C ILE A 228 -2.59 1.77 -6.77
N ARG A 229 -3.82 1.26 -6.83
CA ARG A 229 -4.54 0.76 -5.65
C ARG A 229 -3.97 -0.55 -5.14
N PHE A 230 -3.57 -1.42 -6.06
CA PHE A 230 -2.92 -2.67 -5.71
C PHE A 230 -1.58 -2.43 -4.99
N LYS A 231 -0.76 -1.48 -5.47
CA LYS A 231 0.44 -1.03 -4.78
C LYS A 231 0.12 -0.55 -3.35
N LYS A 232 -0.87 0.32 -3.17
CA LYS A 232 -1.25 0.82 -1.83
C LYS A 232 -1.68 -0.33 -0.91
N PHE A 233 -2.43 -1.29 -1.45
CA PHE A 233 -2.86 -2.48 -0.70
C PHE A 233 -1.68 -3.35 -0.27
N LEU A 234 -0.73 -3.62 -1.16
CA LEU A 234 0.51 -4.34 -0.83
C LEU A 234 1.38 -3.57 0.17
N GLN A 235 1.44 -2.23 0.07
CA GLN A 235 2.15 -1.41 1.04
C GLN A 235 1.55 -1.57 2.44
N ALA A 236 0.22 -1.52 2.57
CA ALA A 236 -0.45 -1.75 3.85
C ALA A 236 -0.14 -3.16 4.41
N LEU A 237 -0.06 -4.19 3.56
CA LEU A 237 0.35 -5.54 3.98
C LEU A 237 1.79 -5.57 4.52
N VAL A 238 2.71 -4.90 3.85
CA VAL A 238 4.11 -4.79 4.28
C VAL A 238 4.22 -4.03 5.61
N ASP A 239 3.50 -2.93 5.76
CA ASP A 239 3.53 -2.07 6.95
C ASP A 239 2.97 -2.79 8.18
N VAL A 240 1.90 -3.59 8.01
CA VAL A 240 1.34 -4.45 9.06
C VAL A 240 2.33 -5.52 9.50
N SER A 241 3.03 -6.16 8.55
CA SER A 241 4.01 -7.20 8.84
C SER A 241 5.30 -6.66 9.46
N SER A 242 5.68 -5.41 9.18
CA SER A 242 6.92 -4.79 9.66
C SER A 242 6.78 -4.02 10.97
N GLY A 243 5.57 -3.82 11.49
CA GLY A 243 5.33 -3.33 12.85
C GLY A 243 5.95 -1.95 13.13
N SER A 244 5.44 -0.90 12.49
CA SER A 244 5.71 0.52 12.84
C SER A 244 7.17 0.83 13.19
N GLU A 245 8.11 0.55 12.29
CA GLU A 245 9.41 1.24 12.25
C GLU A 245 9.47 2.05 10.95
N ASP A 246 9.01 3.31 11.04
CA ASP A 246 9.31 4.32 10.05
C ASP A 246 10.82 4.64 10.11
N ASP A 247 11.64 3.91 9.36
CA ASP A 247 12.82 4.44 8.65
C ASP A 247 13.31 3.44 7.59
N GLU A 248 12.72 3.47 6.39
CA GLU A 248 13.35 2.83 5.23
C GLU A 248 14.58 3.63 4.80
N GLY A 249 15.75 3.21 5.29
CA GLY A 249 17.03 3.72 4.81
C GLY A 249 18.21 3.24 5.64
N ILE A 250 19.10 2.47 5.00
CA ILE A 250 20.25 1.79 5.63
C ILE A 250 19.76 0.68 6.56
N GLN A 251 19.67 -0.52 6.01
CA GLN A 251 19.49 -1.78 6.75
C GLN A 251 20.47 -1.81 7.94
N GLU A 252 19.98 -1.43 9.11
CA GLU A 252 20.61 -1.70 10.39
C GLU A 252 20.64 -3.22 10.52
N GLN A 253 21.74 -3.83 10.13
CA GLN A 253 22.17 -5.05 10.81
C GLN A 253 22.48 -4.61 12.24
N LYS A 254 21.47 -4.61 13.11
CA LYS A 254 21.68 -4.70 14.55
C LYS A 254 22.30 -6.06 14.81
N GLU A 255 23.62 -6.15 14.67
CA GLU A 255 24.38 -7.20 15.36
C GLU A 255 24.24 -6.95 16.86
N ASN A 256 23.62 -7.92 17.54
CA ASN A 256 23.66 -8.17 18.98
C ASN A 256 23.48 -6.96 19.91
N SER A 257 22.22 -6.61 20.15
CA SER A 257 21.76 -6.46 21.52
C SER A 257 20.42 -7.19 21.66
N GLN A 258 20.44 -8.32 22.36
CA GLN A 258 19.24 -8.97 22.85
C GLN A 258 18.53 -7.97 23.79
N PHE A 259 17.64 -7.15 23.27
CA PHE A 259 16.50 -6.72 24.06
C PHE A 259 15.63 -7.97 24.22
N THR A 260 15.86 -8.70 25.30
CA THR A 260 14.99 -9.78 25.76
C THR A 260 13.60 -9.18 25.96
N ARG A 261 12.74 -9.27 24.95
CA ARG A 261 11.30 -9.11 25.11
C ARG A 261 10.86 -10.24 26.03
N ASN A 262 10.77 -9.96 27.32
CA ASN A 262 10.16 -10.87 28.27
C ASN A 262 8.65 -10.89 28.00
N SER A 263 8.21 -11.78 27.12
CA SER A 263 6.78 -12.05 26.93
C SER A 263 6.26 -12.74 28.19
N VAL A 264 5.41 -12.06 28.96
CA VAL A 264 4.68 -12.69 30.06
C VAL A 264 3.53 -13.50 29.45
N CYS A 265 3.62 -14.83 29.57
CA CYS A 265 2.52 -15.72 29.20
C CYS A 265 1.53 -15.78 30.36
N ILE A 266 0.28 -15.36 30.12
CA ILE A 266 -0.77 -15.36 31.15
C ILE A 266 -1.72 -16.53 30.87
N SER A 267 -1.79 -17.48 31.80
CA SER A 267 -2.77 -18.56 31.80
C SER A 267 -4.03 -18.11 32.55
N TRP A 268 -5.13 -17.87 31.83
CA TRP A 268 -6.39 -17.42 32.43
C TRP A 268 -6.97 -18.40 33.46
N LYS A 269 -6.63 -19.70 33.37
CA LYS A 269 -7.02 -20.71 34.35
C LYS A 269 -6.34 -20.50 35.71
N GLU A 270 -5.08 -20.08 35.72
CA GLU A 270 -4.28 -19.82 36.94
C GLU A 270 -4.59 -18.46 37.55
N HIS A 271 -5.05 -17.51 36.71
CA HIS A 271 -5.52 -16.21 37.17
C HIS A 271 -6.90 -16.29 37.84
N ALA A 272 -7.81 -17.11 37.29
CA ALA A 272 -9.13 -17.33 37.87
C ALA A 272 -9.07 -18.05 39.23
N SER A 273 -7.98 -18.78 39.52
CA SER A 273 -7.74 -19.44 40.81
C SER A 273 -6.98 -18.57 41.83
N ASN A 274 -6.75 -17.27 41.55
CA ASN A 274 -5.98 -16.33 42.39
C ASN A 274 -4.53 -16.76 42.68
N GLN A 275 -3.95 -17.67 41.89
CA GLN A 275 -2.58 -18.15 42.08
C GLN A 275 -1.52 -17.26 41.43
N GLN A 276 -1.91 -16.36 40.51
CA GLN A 276 -1.05 -15.33 39.92
C GLN A 276 -1.69 -13.95 40.04
N GLN A 277 -0.90 -12.94 40.39
CA GLN A 277 -1.29 -11.52 40.39
C GLN A 277 -0.34 -10.74 39.47
N ILE A 278 -0.89 -9.91 38.57
CA ILE A 278 -0.11 -9.03 37.70
C ILE A 278 0.04 -7.67 38.39
N GLN A 279 1.26 -7.30 38.75
CA GLN A 279 1.57 -5.98 39.31
C GLN A 279 2.07 -5.07 38.19
N LEU A 280 1.33 -3.99 37.91
CA LEU A 280 1.71 -2.94 36.97
C LEU A 280 2.23 -1.74 37.75
N TYR A 281 3.50 -1.40 37.54
CA TYR A 281 4.11 -0.22 38.15
C TYR A 281 4.02 0.96 37.19
N GLU A 282 3.44 2.06 37.67
CA GLU A 282 3.08 3.26 36.89
C GLU A 282 4.26 3.88 36.11
N ASN A 283 5.50 3.69 36.58
CA ASN A 283 6.73 4.24 36.00
C ASN A 283 7.71 3.18 35.44
N GLY A 284 7.26 1.94 35.20
CA GLY A 284 8.13 0.80 34.86
C GLY A 284 8.76 0.79 33.45
N GLY A 285 8.75 1.91 32.72
CA GLY A 285 9.32 2.04 31.36
C GLY A 285 8.68 1.18 30.26
N SER A 286 7.88 0.19 30.64
CA SER A 286 7.23 -0.78 29.76
C SER A 286 5.73 -0.46 29.72
N GLN A 287 5.30 0.31 28.72
CA GLN A 287 3.86 0.45 28.47
C GLN A 287 3.33 -0.85 27.85
N PRO A 288 2.36 -1.56 28.47
CA PRO A 288 1.78 -2.75 27.85
C PRO A 288 1.04 -2.34 26.58
N ARG A 289 1.44 -2.91 25.43
CA ARG A 289 0.63 -2.79 24.22
C ARG A 289 -0.68 -3.54 24.46
N ILE A 290 -1.81 -2.83 24.51
CA ILE A 290 -3.16 -3.39 24.62
C ILE A 290 -3.61 -3.97 23.26
N ASN A 291 -2.68 -4.51 22.47
CA ASN A 291 -3.03 -5.32 21.30
C ASN A 291 -3.34 -6.71 21.83
N SER A 292 -4.55 -6.89 22.36
CA SER A 292 -5.05 -8.19 22.79
C SER A 292 -4.85 -9.21 21.66
N ALA A 293 -4.06 -10.26 21.93
CA ALA A 293 -3.99 -11.44 21.07
C ALA A 293 -5.33 -12.21 21.08
N PHE A 294 -6.24 -11.90 22.01
CA PHE A 294 -7.61 -12.41 22.00
C PHE A 294 -8.44 -11.61 21.02
N ARG A 295 -8.50 -12.10 19.77
CA ARG A 295 -9.60 -11.79 18.86
C ARG A 295 -10.81 -12.59 19.33
N LEU A 296 -11.92 -11.93 19.65
CA LEU A 296 -13.22 -12.61 19.75
C LEU A 296 -13.41 -13.36 18.42
N ARG A 297 -13.54 -14.68 18.49
CA ARG A 297 -13.79 -15.51 17.30
C ARG A 297 -15.06 -14.98 16.62
N SER A 298 -14.92 -14.48 15.40
CA SER A 298 -16.08 -14.31 14.52
C SER A 298 -16.62 -15.71 14.26
N LEU A 299 -17.92 -15.93 14.52
CA LEU A 299 -18.59 -17.22 14.38
C LEU A 299 -18.48 -17.83 12.96
N VAL A 300 -18.08 -17.02 11.97
CA VAL A 300 -17.83 -17.44 10.58
C VAL A 300 -16.49 -18.20 10.42
N SER A 301 -15.62 -18.23 11.44
CA SER A 301 -14.29 -18.88 11.35
C SER A 301 -14.31 -20.42 11.46
N VAL A 302 -15.48 -21.07 11.42
CA VAL A 302 -15.57 -22.54 11.52
C VAL A 302 -15.30 -23.21 10.16
N THR A 303 -15.35 -22.47 9.05
CA THR A 303 -15.19 -23.06 7.70
C THR A 303 -13.98 -22.59 6.90
N ASP A 304 -13.34 -21.47 7.25
CA ASP A 304 -12.05 -21.09 6.65
C ASP A 304 -10.94 -21.43 7.63
N SER A 305 -10.14 -22.43 7.28
CA SER A 305 -8.75 -22.53 7.75
C SER A 305 -8.15 -21.12 7.74
N VAL A 306 -7.47 -20.70 8.80
CA VAL A 306 -6.77 -19.40 8.85
C VAL A 306 -5.88 -19.31 7.61
N GLU A 307 -6.39 -18.70 6.54
CA GLU A 307 -5.66 -18.58 5.30
C GLU A 307 -4.48 -17.69 5.63
N LYS A 308 -3.29 -18.27 5.68
CA LYS A 308 -2.05 -17.55 5.99
C LYS A 308 -1.72 -16.46 4.96
N GLY A 309 -2.63 -16.14 4.03
CA GLY A 309 -2.51 -15.07 3.05
C GLY A 309 -1.16 -15.10 2.34
N LEU A 310 -0.55 -13.94 2.17
CA LEU A 310 0.84 -13.79 1.71
C LEU A 310 1.89 -13.98 2.82
N SER A 311 1.48 -14.27 4.06
CA SER A 311 2.39 -14.58 5.17
C SER A 311 2.92 -16.03 5.12
N SER A 312 2.46 -16.84 4.17
CA SER A 312 3.09 -18.12 3.83
C SER A 312 3.98 -17.96 2.60
N ALA A 313 5.23 -18.42 2.69
CA ALA A 313 6.17 -18.38 1.58
C ALA A 313 5.64 -19.11 0.32
N GLU A 314 4.89 -20.20 0.50
CA GLU A 314 4.28 -20.96 -0.61
C GLU A 314 3.16 -20.18 -1.30
N ASN A 315 2.28 -19.54 -0.52
CA ASN A 315 1.19 -18.72 -1.07
C ASN A 315 1.75 -17.48 -1.77
N LEU A 316 2.78 -16.85 -1.20
CA LEU A 316 3.47 -15.72 -1.81
C LEU A 316 4.12 -16.14 -3.12
N LYS A 317 4.80 -17.29 -3.15
CA LYS A 317 5.40 -17.85 -4.36
C LYS A 317 4.34 -18.12 -5.43
N GLY A 318 3.25 -18.80 -5.10
CA GLY A 318 2.16 -19.09 -6.04
C GLY A 318 1.48 -17.82 -6.56
N PHE A 319 1.35 -16.79 -5.73
CA PHE A 319 0.84 -15.49 -6.17
C PHE A 319 1.82 -14.76 -7.10
N ILE A 320 3.12 -14.79 -6.79
CA ILE A 320 4.20 -14.23 -7.64
C ILE A 320 4.19 -14.88 -9.04
N GLU A 321 4.02 -16.21 -9.09
CA GLU A 321 3.90 -16.99 -10.34
C GLU A 321 2.75 -16.51 -11.24
N ILE A 322 1.69 -15.94 -10.66
CA ILE A 322 0.54 -15.39 -11.38
C ILE A 322 0.78 -13.93 -11.77
N ILE A 323 1.20 -13.08 -10.82
CA ILE A 323 1.17 -11.63 -11.00
C ILE A 323 2.37 -11.08 -11.78
N ILE A 324 3.59 -11.62 -11.63
CA ILE A 324 4.77 -11.07 -12.32
C ILE A 324 4.62 -11.14 -13.85
N PRO A 325 4.18 -12.27 -14.46
CA PRO A 325 3.94 -12.31 -15.89
C PRO A 325 2.97 -11.21 -16.37
N LEU A 326 1.88 -10.99 -15.65
CA LEU A 326 0.92 -9.92 -15.96
C LEU A 326 1.52 -8.52 -15.85
N LEU A 327 2.40 -8.29 -14.87
CA LEU A 327 3.12 -7.03 -14.73
C LEU A 327 4.13 -6.80 -15.86
N ILE A 328 4.78 -7.86 -16.35
CA ILE A 328 5.65 -7.80 -17.53
C ILE A 328 4.82 -7.47 -18.77
N GLU A 329 3.66 -8.09 -18.97
CA GLU A 329 2.74 -7.72 -20.06
C GLU A 329 2.29 -6.26 -19.96
N CYS A 330 2.01 -5.76 -18.74
CA CYS A 330 1.69 -4.35 -18.52
C CYS A 330 2.82 -3.42 -18.93
N TRP A 331 4.07 -3.81 -18.66
CA TRP A 331 5.26 -3.07 -19.07
C TRP A 331 5.44 -3.06 -20.58
N ILE A 332 5.23 -4.20 -21.24
CA ILE A 332 5.36 -4.34 -22.69
C ILE A 332 4.33 -3.45 -23.39
N GLU A 333 3.09 -3.40 -22.91
CA GLU A 333 2.04 -2.55 -23.48
C GLU A 333 2.35 -1.05 -23.33
N ALA A 334 2.94 -0.62 -22.21
CA ALA A 334 3.33 0.78 -22.02
C ALA A 334 4.65 1.17 -22.72
N SER A 335 5.45 0.19 -23.13
CA SER A 335 6.74 0.46 -23.79
C SER A 335 6.50 1.03 -25.19
N PRO A 336 7.25 2.07 -25.62
CA PRO A 336 7.09 2.66 -26.94
C PRO A 336 7.13 1.58 -28.04
N ALA A 337 6.09 1.52 -28.85
CA ALA A 337 5.97 0.53 -29.91
C ALA A 337 7.15 0.66 -30.89
N GLN A 338 7.74 -0.48 -31.26
CA GLN A 338 8.86 -0.61 -32.20
C GLN A 338 8.55 -0.12 -33.63
N LEU A 339 7.36 0.44 -33.88
CA LEU A 339 6.76 0.59 -35.22
C LEU A 339 6.75 2.02 -35.78
N ALA A 340 7.32 3.03 -35.12
CA ALA A 340 7.40 4.37 -35.69
C ALA A 340 8.72 5.10 -35.37
N ALA A 341 9.64 5.12 -36.35
CA ALA A 341 10.85 5.94 -36.43
C ALA A 341 11.92 5.69 -35.33
N PRO A 342 13.19 6.13 -35.49
CA PRO A 342 14.25 5.89 -34.52
C PRO A 342 14.09 6.86 -33.34
N ILE A 343 12.98 6.76 -32.61
CA ILE A 343 12.82 7.42 -31.33
C ILE A 343 13.66 6.61 -30.35
N LEU A 344 14.57 7.26 -29.60
CA LEU A 344 15.33 6.60 -28.54
C LEU A 344 14.34 5.86 -27.63
N GLY A 345 14.39 4.52 -27.58
CA GLY A 345 13.47 3.68 -26.79
C GLY A 345 13.51 3.95 -25.27
N ASN A 346 14.42 4.82 -24.83
CA ASN A 346 14.57 5.29 -23.47
C ASN A 346 13.60 6.45 -23.13
N LEU A 347 13.02 7.13 -24.13
CA LEU A 347 12.10 8.25 -23.94
C LEU A 347 10.68 7.75 -23.71
N LEU A 348 10.09 8.10 -22.56
CA LEU A 348 8.77 7.65 -22.14
C LEU A 348 7.76 8.79 -22.09
N GLU A 349 6.53 8.51 -22.52
CA GLU A 349 5.39 9.37 -22.23
C GLU A 349 5.02 9.33 -20.73
N PRO A 350 4.43 10.40 -20.16
CA PRO A 350 4.11 10.45 -18.72
C PRO A 350 3.24 9.29 -18.23
N GLU A 351 2.22 8.88 -19.00
CA GLU A 351 1.31 7.79 -18.64
C GLU A 351 2.04 6.43 -18.64
N SER A 352 2.87 6.17 -19.65
CA SER A 352 3.71 4.98 -19.72
C SER A 352 4.71 4.92 -18.56
N GLN A 353 5.38 6.04 -18.25
CA GLN A 353 6.29 6.11 -17.11
C GLN A 353 5.56 5.80 -15.79
N GLN A 354 4.35 6.33 -15.59
CA GLN A 354 3.56 6.06 -14.39
C GLN A 354 3.17 4.58 -14.27
N LEU A 355 2.73 3.96 -15.37
CA LEU A 355 2.39 2.53 -15.37
C LEU A 355 3.62 1.67 -15.06
N MET A 356 4.73 1.92 -15.74
CA MET A 356 6.01 1.26 -15.52
C MET A 356 6.49 1.42 -14.07
N GLN A 357 6.30 2.60 -13.47
CA GLN A 357 6.63 2.83 -12.06
C GLN A 357 5.74 2.00 -11.12
N GLN A 358 4.44 1.84 -11.40
CA GLN A 358 3.60 0.98 -10.57
C GLN A 358 3.99 -0.48 -10.69
N VAL A 359 4.30 -0.95 -11.90
CA VAL A 359 4.83 -2.31 -12.14
C VAL A 359 6.05 -2.58 -11.27
N LEU A 360 7.08 -1.74 -11.32
CA LEU A 360 8.28 -1.95 -10.52
C LEU A 360 8.01 -1.76 -9.02
N SER A 361 7.13 -0.84 -8.62
CA SER A 361 6.78 -0.66 -7.21
C SER A 361 6.12 -1.92 -6.64
N ILE A 362 5.25 -2.57 -7.40
CA ILE A 362 4.60 -3.82 -7.00
C ILE A 362 5.62 -4.95 -6.90
N ILE A 363 6.48 -5.12 -7.91
CA ILE A 363 7.55 -6.14 -7.88
C ILE A 363 8.46 -5.92 -6.67
N TYR A 364 8.85 -4.67 -6.38
CA TYR A 364 9.65 -4.32 -5.21
C TYR A 364 8.95 -4.66 -3.89
N LEU A 365 7.65 -4.38 -3.76
CA LEU A 365 6.89 -4.72 -2.54
C LEU A 365 6.76 -6.23 -2.34
N LEU A 366 6.52 -6.99 -3.43
CA LEU A 366 6.54 -8.45 -3.40
C LEU A 366 7.91 -8.96 -2.94
N TRP A 367 8.99 -8.34 -3.41
CA TRP A 367 10.36 -8.65 -2.95
C TRP A 367 10.60 -8.30 -1.48
N LYS A 368 10.00 -7.23 -0.97
CA LYS A 368 10.11 -6.87 0.45
C LYS A 368 9.39 -7.92 1.32
N LEU A 369 8.26 -8.44 0.87
CA LEU A 369 7.55 -9.54 1.54
C LEU A 369 8.39 -10.83 1.54
N THR A 370 9.11 -11.16 0.46
CA THR A 370 9.95 -12.37 0.42
C THR A 370 11.11 -12.32 1.43
N LYS A 371 11.66 -11.14 1.69
CA LYS A 371 12.73 -10.92 2.68
C LYS A 371 12.29 -11.05 4.14
N GLN A 372 10.99 -11.06 4.42
CA GLN A 372 10.47 -11.25 5.78
C GLN A 372 10.43 -12.72 6.20
N HIS A 373 10.73 -13.66 5.29
CA HIS A 373 10.72 -15.10 5.56
C HIS A 373 12.11 -15.65 5.88
N ASP A 374 12.15 -16.64 6.78
CA ASP A 374 13.38 -17.32 7.24
C ASP A 374 14.20 -17.95 6.10
N GLU A 375 13.57 -18.30 4.98
CA GLU A 375 14.21 -18.89 3.80
C GLU A 375 14.53 -17.88 2.68
N THR A 376 14.88 -16.64 3.04
CA THR A 376 15.14 -15.54 2.09
C THR A 376 16.07 -15.96 0.94
N HIS A 377 17.19 -16.63 1.22
CA HIS A 377 18.15 -17.03 0.18
C HIS A 377 17.59 -18.02 -0.86
N LYS A 378 16.74 -18.96 -0.46
CA LYS A 378 16.10 -19.90 -1.39
C LYS A 378 15.12 -19.17 -2.29
N MET A 379 14.37 -18.23 -1.72
CA MET A 379 13.41 -17.41 -2.44
C MET A 379 14.09 -16.47 -3.45
N GLU A 380 15.19 -15.80 -3.05
CA GLU A 380 16.01 -14.97 -3.94
C GLU A 380 16.57 -15.77 -5.13
N ALA A 381 17.10 -16.97 -4.87
CA ALA A 381 17.61 -17.86 -5.91
C ALA A 381 16.50 -18.34 -6.87
N TRP A 382 15.34 -18.72 -6.32
CA TRP A 382 14.18 -19.13 -7.12
C TRP A 382 13.70 -17.99 -8.02
N LEU A 383 13.54 -16.78 -7.49
CA LEU A 383 13.11 -15.62 -8.26
C LEU A 383 14.09 -15.26 -9.37
N ARG A 384 15.39 -15.29 -9.08
CA ARG A 384 16.44 -15.08 -10.09
C ARG A 384 16.31 -16.10 -11.23
N MET A 385 16.14 -17.38 -10.90
CA MET A 385 16.05 -18.45 -11.89
C MET A 385 14.84 -18.29 -12.82
N ASN A 386 13.72 -17.78 -12.32
CA ASN A 386 12.48 -17.69 -13.08
C ASN A 386 12.30 -16.37 -13.86
N TYR A 387 12.79 -15.23 -13.34
CA TYR A 387 12.42 -13.91 -13.89
C TYR A 387 13.59 -13.04 -14.36
N LEU A 388 14.84 -13.38 -14.05
CA LEU A 388 15.98 -12.53 -14.42
C LEU A 388 16.09 -12.35 -15.94
N VAL A 389 15.85 -13.41 -16.72
CA VAL A 389 15.93 -13.35 -18.19
C VAL A 389 14.92 -12.37 -18.75
N ASP A 390 13.67 -12.44 -18.28
CA ASP A 390 12.60 -11.54 -18.69
C ASP A 390 12.88 -10.10 -18.26
N PHE A 391 13.37 -9.88 -17.04
CA PHE A 391 13.72 -8.53 -16.56
C PHE A 391 14.87 -7.94 -17.38
N LYS A 392 15.87 -8.73 -17.75
CA LYS A 392 16.94 -8.28 -18.66
C LYS A 392 16.38 -7.90 -20.03
N HIS A 393 15.50 -8.72 -20.59
CA HIS A 393 14.96 -8.52 -21.93
C HIS A 393 13.96 -7.35 -22.02
N HIS A 394 13.09 -7.19 -21.02
CA HIS A 394 12.00 -6.22 -21.04
C HIS A 394 12.34 -4.92 -20.30
N PHE A 395 12.96 -5.00 -19.11
CA PHE A 395 13.19 -3.82 -18.26
C PHE A 395 14.57 -3.17 -18.49
N MET A 396 15.61 -3.95 -18.76
CA MET A 396 16.97 -3.41 -18.92
C MET A 396 17.32 -3.01 -20.36
N ARG A 397 16.51 -3.38 -21.36
CA ARG A 397 16.82 -3.17 -22.78
C ARG A 397 17.02 -1.71 -23.17
N HIS A 398 16.24 -0.81 -22.58
CA HIS A 398 16.28 0.64 -22.85
C HIS A 398 16.67 1.44 -21.58
N PHE A 399 17.32 0.78 -20.63
CA PHE A 399 17.80 1.45 -19.42
C PHE A 399 19.03 2.33 -19.74
N PRO A 400 19.15 3.55 -19.19
CA PRO A 400 18.21 4.25 -18.29
C PRO A 400 17.09 4.98 -19.05
N TYR A 401 15.91 5.02 -18.45
CA TYR A 401 14.73 5.69 -19.00
C TYR A 401 14.71 7.19 -18.69
N SER A 402 14.19 8.00 -19.59
CA SER A 402 14.04 9.45 -19.48
C SER A 402 12.63 9.89 -19.90
N LEU A 403 12.11 10.98 -19.33
CA LEU A 403 10.78 11.47 -19.71
C LEU A 403 10.87 12.26 -21.03
N GLN A 404 9.93 12.01 -21.94
CA GLN A 404 9.71 12.85 -23.12
C GLN A 404 8.90 14.10 -22.73
N GLU A 405 9.54 15.28 -22.73
CA GLU A 405 8.82 16.54 -22.57
C GLU A 405 8.08 16.87 -23.89
N THR A 406 6.75 16.81 -23.87
CA THR A 406 5.94 17.24 -25.01
C THR A 406 5.98 18.76 -25.11
N ILE A 407 6.79 19.29 -26.04
CA ILE A 407 6.70 20.68 -26.45
C ILE A 407 5.34 20.85 -27.11
N LYS A 408 4.36 21.41 -26.39
CA LYS A 408 3.13 21.91 -27.00
C LYS A 408 3.54 22.93 -28.07
N HIS A 409 3.39 22.58 -29.34
CA HIS A 409 3.63 23.48 -30.46
C HIS A 409 2.71 24.71 -30.36
N LYS A 410 3.15 25.77 -29.68
CA LYS A 410 2.75 27.13 -30.02
C LYS A 410 3.49 27.52 -31.29
N LYS A 411 2.76 28.14 -32.23
CA LYS A 411 3.23 28.58 -33.54
C LYS A 411 4.61 29.26 -33.48
N ARG A 412 5.45 28.89 -34.45
CA ARG A 412 6.77 29.42 -34.82
C ARG A 412 6.91 30.95 -34.62
N GLU A 413 7.95 31.35 -33.89
CA GLU A 413 8.82 32.49 -34.27
C GLU A 413 10.28 32.08 -34.01
N PRO A 414 11.23 32.38 -34.93
CA PRO A 414 12.63 31.99 -34.76
C PRO A 414 13.41 33.08 -34.01
N TYR A 415 14.49 32.66 -33.35
CA TYR A 415 15.51 33.43 -32.63
C TYR A 415 15.20 33.83 -31.17
N LYS A 416 15.67 33.01 -30.24
CA LYS A 416 16.84 33.32 -29.37
C LYS A 416 17.07 32.20 -28.36
N SER A 417 18.35 31.86 -28.20
CA SER A 417 18.90 30.99 -27.17
C SER A 417 18.38 31.36 -25.78
N ALA A 418 17.81 30.40 -25.06
CA ALA A 418 17.47 30.58 -23.66
C ALA A 418 17.52 29.23 -22.92
N LYS A 419 18.51 29.12 -22.03
CA LYS A 419 18.49 28.26 -20.84
C LYS A 419 17.13 28.41 -20.15
N TYR A 420 16.43 27.30 -19.90
CA TYR A 420 15.29 27.31 -18.98
C TYR A 420 15.40 26.17 -17.98
N TYR A 421 15.64 26.57 -16.73
CA TYR A 421 15.28 25.84 -15.54
C TYR A 421 13.90 26.35 -15.06
N MET A 422 13.13 25.39 -14.54
CA MET A 422 12.15 25.48 -13.45
C MET A 422 10.64 25.54 -13.75
N THR A 423 10.01 24.52 -13.13
CA THR A 423 8.72 24.46 -12.41
C THR A 423 7.42 24.47 -13.21
N SER A 424 6.88 23.26 -13.40
CA SER A 424 5.44 23.02 -13.26
C SER A 424 5.19 21.93 -12.23
N SER A 425 4.28 22.20 -11.31
CA SER A 425 3.87 21.34 -10.21
C SER A 425 3.07 20.13 -10.72
N ASN A 426 3.76 19.02 -10.90
CA ASN A 426 3.29 17.61 -10.83
C ASN A 426 4.50 16.71 -11.11
N SER A 427 5.61 16.90 -10.37
CA SER A 427 6.88 16.24 -10.65
C SER A 427 6.80 14.76 -10.30
N VAL A 428 6.42 13.92 -11.27
CA VAL A 428 6.83 12.53 -11.28
C VAL A 428 8.34 12.55 -11.14
N ASP A 429 8.86 12.01 -10.05
CA ASP A 429 10.29 11.88 -9.82
C ASP A 429 10.88 11.07 -10.99
N HIS A 430 11.48 11.76 -11.96
CA HIS A 430 12.01 11.16 -13.19
C HIS A 430 13.08 10.10 -12.90
N LEU A 431 13.71 10.17 -11.73
CA LEU A 431 14.74 9.24 -11.30
C LEU A 431 14.16 8.00 -10.60
N LEU A 432 12.93 8.09 -10.06
CA LEU A 432 12.31 7.04 -9.25
C LEU A 432 12.18 5.70 -9.99
N LEU A 433 11.82 5.74 -11.28
CA LEU A 433 11.68 4.55 -12.11
C LEU A 433 13.01 3.80 -12.21
N ASN A 434 14.06 4.52 -12.60
CA ASN A 434 15.40 3.96 -12.75
C ASN A 434 15.95 3.47 -11.41
N LEU A 435 15.73 4.19 -10.31
CA LEU A 435 16.17 3.75 -8.98
C LEU A 435 15.44 2.48 -8.53
N THR A 436 14.14 2.37 -8.77
CA THR A 436 13.38 1.14 -8.47
C THR A 436 13.86 -0.04 -9.28
N LEU A 437 14.15 0.19 -10.57
CA LEU A 437 14.72 -0.85 -11.40
C LEU A 437 16.11 -1.28 -10.89
N CYS A 438 16.96 -0.32 -10.50
CA CYS A 438 18.27 -0.62 -9.91
C CYS A 438 18.14 -1.44 -8.62
N ASP A 439 17.25 -1.03 -7.70
CA ASP A 439 17.02 -1.74 -6.43
C ASP A 439 16.63 -3.20 -6.67
N ILE A 440 15.68 -3.45 -7.59
CA ILE A 440 15.23 -4.81 -7.95
C ILE A 440 16.37 -5.59 -8.58
N MET A 441 17.00 -5.05 -9.64
CA MET A 441 18.02 -5.77 -10.40
C MET A 441 19.24 -6.11 -9.54
N VAL A 442 19.73 -5.17 -8.74
CA VAL A 442 20.88 -5.40 -7.87
C VAL A 442 20.55 -6.38 -6.73
N SER A 443 19.29 -6.46 -6.29
CA SER A 443 18.86 -7.48 -5.31
C SER A 443 18.89 -8.91 -5.86
N LEU A 444 18.79 -9.08 -7.18
CA LEU A 444 18.87 -10.38 -7.86
C LEU A 444 20.30 -10.87 -8.08
N ALA A 445 21.32 -10.04 -7.82
CA ALA A 445 22.73 -10.39 -7.96
C ALA A 445 23.39 -10.66 -6.62
N SER A 446 24.38 -11.55 -6.66
CA SER A 446 25.22 -11.92 -5.52
C SER A 446 26.68 -12.03 -5.96
N ALA A 447 27.61 -12.11 -4.98
CA ALA A 447 29.03 -12.28 -5.27
C ALA A 447 29.32 -13.54 -6.13
N SER A 448 28.51 -14.59 -6.01
CA SER A 448 28.66 -15.82 -6.80
C SER A 448 28.20 -15.69 -8.26
N THR A 449 27.32 -14.74 -8.58
CA THR A 449 26.77 -14.58 -9.94
C THR A 449 27.44 -13.45 -10.73
N LEU A 450 28.40 -12.74 -10.13
CA LEU A 450 29.02 -11.53 -10.67
C LEU A 450 29.53 -11.69 -12.11
N GLN A 451 30.15 -12.82 -12.46
CA GLN A 451 30.71 -13.03 -13.79
C GLN A 451 29.63 -13.08 -14.89
N MET A 452 28.47 -13.66 -14.60
CA MET A 452 27.37 -13.76 -15.56
C MET A 452 26.57 -12.46 -15.71
N ASP A 453 26.71 -11.58 -14.71
CA ASP A 453 25.92 -10.36 -14.56
C ASP A 453 26.69 -9.08 -14.92
N SER A 454 27.95 -9.19 -15.37
CA SER A 454 28.85 -8.06 -15.57
C SER A 454 28.28 -6.97 -16.46
N ASP A 455 27.56 -7.35 -17.52
CA ASP A 455 27.09 -6.42 -18.55
C ASP A 455 26.05 -5.44 -18.00
N TRP A 456 24.98 -5.99 -17.40
CA TRP A 456 23.89 -5.17 -16.88
C TRP A 456 24.23 -4.52 -15.53
N LEU A 457 25.08 -5.15 -14.71
CA LEU A 457 25.66 -4.49 -13.54
C LEU A 457 26.57 -3.32 -13.94
N GLY A 458 27.25 -3.41 -15.09
CA GLY A 458 28.02 -2.32 -15.68
C GLY A 458 27.14 -1.13 -16.06
N MET A 459 25.99 -1.37 -16.68
CA MET A 459 25.01 -0.33 -17.01
C MET A 459 24.50 0.39 -15.75
N ILE A 460 24.14 -0.36 -14.70
CA ILE A 460 23.69 0.22 -13.42
C ILE A 460 24.82 1.01 -12.77
N ARG A 461 26.05 0.48 -12.74
CA ARG A 461 27.20 1.19 -12.16
C ARG A 461 27.46 2.51 -12.89
N LYS A 462 27.41 2.51 -14.22
CA LYS A 462 27.57 3.72 -15.04
C LYS A 462 26.50 4.75 -14.69
N PHE A 463 25.24 4.35 -14.69
CA PHE A 463 24.11 5.21 -14.33
C PHE A 463 24.24 5.82 -12.92
N VAL A 464 24.56 5.00 -11.91
CA VAL A 464 24.75 5.46 -10.52
C VAL A 464 25.91 6.45 -10.42
N THR A 465 27.03 6.15 -11.09
CA THR A 465 28.23 7.00 -11.09
C THR A 465 27.95 8.36 -11.75
N GLU A 466 27.30 8.35 -12.92
CA GLU A 466 26.91 9.55 -13.65
C GLU A 466 25.91 10.38 -12.82
N THR A 467 24.86 9.75 -12.26
CA THR A 467 23.84 10.44 -11.45
C THR A 467 24.44 11.12 -10.20
N LEU A 468 25.42 10.50 -9.54
CA LEU A 468 26.11 11.09 -8.39
C LEU A 468 27.05 12.23 -8.79
N GLN A 469 27.57 12.22 -10.03
CA GLN A 469 28.54 13.21 -10.53
C GLN A 469 27.89 14.39 -11.27
N ASP A 470 26.69 14.20 -11.81
CA ASP A 470 25.97 15.16 -12.67
C ASP A 470 25.57 16.46 -11.95
N GLY A 471 25.77 16.55 -10.63
CA GLY A 471 25.53 17.77 -9.87
C GLY A 471 24.05 18.10 -9.65
N CYS A 472 23.14 17.23 -10.08
CA CYS A 472 21.71 17.35 -9.86
C CYS A 472 21.37 17.39 -8.36
N ARG A 473 20.43 18.26 -7.97
CA ARG A 473 19.92 18.32 -6.59
C ARG A 473 19.04 17.11 -6.31
N LEU A 474 19.60 16.10 -5.65
CA LEU A 474 18.87 14.92 -5.22
C LEU A 474 18.08 15.22 -3.94
N SER A 475 16.82 14.78 -3.91
CA SER A 475 16.01 14.71 -2.69
C SER A 475 16.58 13.64 -1.73
N CYS A 476 16.25 13.74 -0.44
CA CYS A 476 16.72 12.78 0.56
C CYS A 476 16.28 11.35 0.24
N LYS A 477 15.04 11.17 -0.28
CA LYS A 477 14.51 9.86 -0.66
C LYS A 477 15.27 9.27 -1.86
N GLN A 478 15.49 10.07 -2.90
CA GLN A 478 16.27 9.65 -4.07
C GLN A 478 17.71 9.27 -3.69
N LEU A 479 18.37 10.12 -2.89
CA LEU A 479 19.75 9.88 -2.46
C LEU A 479 19.86 8.62 -1.60
N ASN A 480 18.94 8.42 -0.64
CA ASN A 480 18.95 7.25 0.23
C ASN A 480 18.88 5.94 -0.59
N ARG A 481 17.98 5.88 -1.58
CA ARG A 481 17.88 4.74 -2.51
C ARG A 481 19.15 4.57 -3.34
N LEU A 482 19.66 5.65 -3.92
CA LEU A 482 20.89 5.64 -4.72
C LEU A 482 22.11 5.15 -3.92
N LEU A 483 22.23 5.57 -2.66
CA LEU A 483 23.26 5.08 -1.73
C LEU A 483 23.05 3.61 -1.36
N GLY A 484 21.80 3.15 -1.22
CA GLY A 484 21.45 1.74 -1.05
C GLY A 484 21.91 0.87 -2.23
N VAL A 485 21.61 1.27 -3.46
CA VAL A 485 22.11 0.61 -4.68
C VAL A 485 23.64 0.61 -4.71
N THR A 486 24.27 1.76 -4.42
CA THR A 486 25.73 1.90 -4.39
C THR A 486 26.36 0.93 -3.39
N TRP A 487 25.82 0.88 -2.17
CA TRP A 487 26.26 -0.04 -1.12
C TRP A 487 26.18 -1.50 -1.57
N ARG A 488 25.04 -1.87 -2.18
CA ARG A 488 24.83 -3.25 -2.63
C ARG A 488 25.74 -3.62 -3.81
N LEU A 489 26.01 -2.70 -4.73
CA LEU A 489 27.02 -2.92 -5.79
C LEU A 489 28.42 -3.16 -5.20
N MET A 490 28.79 -2.42 -4.16
CA MET A 490 30.07 -2.61 -3.45
C MET A 490 30.14 -3.98 -2.75
N GLU A 491 29.02 -4.49 -2.23
CA GLU A 491 28.94 -5.85 -1.65
C GLU A 491 29.16 -6.95 -2.69
N ILE A 492 28.52 -6.82 -3.86
CA ILE A 492 28.54 -7.84 -4.90
C ILE A 492 29.90 -7.90 -5.59
N GLN A 493 30.49 -6.74 -5.90
CA GLN A 493 31.55 -6.67 -6.90
C GLN A 493 32.93 -7.04 -6.37
N GLN A 494 33.22 -6.88 -5.08
CA GLN A 494 34.52 -7.10 -4.40
C GLN A 494 35.80 -6.62 -5.14
N ASN A 495 35.66 -5.94 -6.28
CA ASN A 495 36.70 -5.44 -7.15
C ASN A 495 37.09 -4.05 -6.67
N LYS A 496 38.36 -3.89 -6.31
CA LYS A 496 38.92 -2.65 -5.76
C LYS A 496 38.69 -1.44 -6.66
N VAL A 497 38.86 -1.60 -7.98
CA VAL A 497 38.72 -0.49 -8.93
C VAL A 497 37.26 -0.02 -9.00
N ALA A 498 36.33 -0.97 -9.09
CA ALA A 498 34.90 -0.70 -9.11
C ALA A 498 34.44 0.03 -7.84
N THR A 499 34.83 -0.50 -6.67
CA THR A 499 34.50 0.07 -5.38
C THR A 499 35.09 1.47 -5.21
N GLU A 500 36.35 1.69 -5.60
CA GLU A 500 36.97 3.02 -5.55
C GLU A 500 36.26 4.03 -6.46
N THR A 501 35.83 3.61 -7.66
CA THR A 501 35.07 4.51 -8.56
C THR A 501 33.72 4.95 -7.97
N LEU A 502 33.02 4.04 -7.30
CA LEU A 502 31.74 4.34 -6.64
C LEU A 502 31.93 5.25 -5.44
N ILE A 503 32.91 4.96 -4.56
CA ILE A 503 33.26 5.81 -3.41
C ILE A 503 33.66 7.21 -3.89
N LYS A 504 34.45 7.31 -4.97
CA LYS A 504 34.82 8.58 -5.60
C LYS A 504 33.60 9.37 -6.06
N ALA A 505 32.62 8.72 -6.69
CA ALA A 505 31.39 9.38 -7.14
C ALA A 505 30.59 9.97 -5.98
N VAL A 506 30.41 9.20 -4.90
CA VAL A 506 29.74 9.69 -3.67
C VAL A 506 30.54 10.85 -3.04
N TYR A 507 31.87 10.79 -3.09
CA TYR A 507 32.73 11.84 -2.55
C TYR A 507 32.63 13.14 -3.34
N THR A 508 32.54 13.08 -4.66
CA THR A 508 32.29 14.25 -5.51
C THR A 508 31.00 14.96 -5.10
N LEU A 509 29.92 14.21 -4.84
CA LEU A 509 28.66 14.77 -4.34
C LEU A 509 28.85 15.40 -2.95
N TYR A 510 29.55 14.73 -2.04
CA TYR A 510 29.83 15.22 -0.67
C TYR A 510 30.60 16.55 -0.63
N GLN A 511 31.49 16.77 -1.60
CA GLN A 511 32.30 17.99 -1.69
C GLN A 511 31.51 19.24 -2.11
N GLN A 512 30.28 19.09 -2.59
CA GLN A 512 29.45 20.22 -2.98
C GLN A 512 29.14 21.12 -1.77
N ARG A 513 29.30 22.44 -1.95
CA ARG A 513 29.18 23.42 -0.85
C ARG A 513 27.73 23.64 -0.39
N ASN A 514 26.76 23.52 -1.30
CA ASN A 514 25.36 23.90 -1.06
C ASN A 514 24.43 22.69 -0.84
N LEU A 515 24.88 21.71 -0.05
CA LEU A 515 24.05 20.54 0.28
C LEU A 515 23.05 20.87 1.40
N LEU A 516 21.81 20.40 1.22
CA LEU A 516 20.81 20.41 2.29
C LEU A 516 21.29 19.57 3.48
N PHE A 517 20.91 19.97 4.69
CA PHE A 517 21.36 19.29 5.92
C PHE A 517 21.08 17.78 5.92
N PRO A 518 19.86 17.28 5.59
CA PRO A 518 19.60 15.85 5.65
C PRO A 518 20.39 15.06 4.58
N VAL A 519 20.62 15.67 3.40
CA VAL A 519 21.48 15.10 2.35
C VAL A 519 22.92 14.94 2.84
N ARG A 520 23.47 15.96 3.50
CA ARG A 520 24.83 15.91 4.05
C ARG A 520 24.95 14.86 5.15
N MET A 521 23.92 14.71 5.99
CA MET A 521 23.88 13.68 7.03
C MET A 521 23.86 12.26 6.44
N LEU A 522 23.05 12.00 5.40
CA LEU A 522 23.01 10.70 4.72
C LEU A 522 24.37 10.30 4.13
N LEU A 523 25.04 11.24 3.45
CA LEU A 523 26.38 10.99 2.90
C LEU A 523 27.40 10.66 3.98
N LEU A 524 27.34 11.37 5.11
CA LEU A 524 28.25 11.16 6.23
C LEU A 524 28.00 9.80 6.93
N LYS A 525 26.72 9.42 7.12
CA LYS A 525 26.35 8.08 7.59
C LYS A 525 26.84 7.00 6.63
N PHE A 526 26.69 7.20 5.32
CA PHE A 526 27.20 6.26 4.31
C PHE A 526 28.71 6.06 4.42
N PHE A 527 29.51 7.14 4.43
CA PHE A 527 30.97 7.02 4.56
C PHE A 527 31.40 6.38 5.89
N SER A 528 30.70 6.70 6.99
CA SER A 528 30.98 6.07 8.29
C SER A 528 30.73 4.56 8.24
N ARG A 529 29.65 4.12 7.57
CA ARG A 529 29.36 2.69 7.37
C ARG A 529 30.38 2.01 6.46
N VAL A 530 30.81 2.68 5.38
CA VAL A 530 31.87 2.18 4.48
C VAL A 530 33.17 1.98 5.24
N TYR A 531 33.53 2.94 6.10
CA TYR A 531 34.71 2.85 6.96
C TYR A 531 34.66 1.66 7.93
N GLN A 532 33.56 1.51 8.67
CA GLN A 532 33.37 0.39 9.60
C GLN A 532 33.49 -0.98 8.91
N LYS A 533 32.94 -1.10 7.70
CA LYS A 533 33.00 -2.35 6.92
C LYS A 533 34.40 -2.67 6.41
N GLU A 534 35.14 -1.66 5.92
CA GLU A 534 36.52 -1.84 5.47
C GLU A 534 37.42 -2.32 6.63
N GLU A 535 37.13 -1.84 7.84
CA GLU A 535 37.83 -2.22 9.08
C GLU A 535 37.53 -3.64 9.57
N LEU A 536 36.28 -4.10 9.48
CA LEU A 536 35.89 -5.47 9.84
C LEU A 536 36.46 -6.52 8.88
N SER A 537 36.84 -6.15 7.65
CA SER A 537 37.43 -7.10 6.70
C SER A 537 38.83 -7.53 7.15
N SER A 538 39.05 -8.84 7.33
CA SER A 538 40.30 -9.42 7.85
C SER A 538 41.55 -9.19 6.98
N GLN A 539 41.44 -8.50 5.83
CA GLN A 539 42.56 -8.13 4.95
C GLN A 539 43.18 -6.79 5.37
N LYS A 540 43.66 -6.75 6.62
CA LYS A 540 43.87 -5.53 7.42
C LYS A 540 44.90 -4.47 6.94
N ILE A 541 45.77 -4.68 5.94
CA ILE A 541 46.96 -3.79 5.82
C ILE A 541 47.33 -3.29 4.41
N ARG A 542 46.86 -3.86 3.29
CA ARG A 542 47.50 -3.56 1.98
C ARG A 542 46.76 -2.68 0.97
N SER A 543 45.51 -2.26 1.21
CA SER A 543 44.87 -1.34 0.27
C SER A 543 43.65 -0.64 0.87
N ARG A 544 43.89 0.42 1.65
CA ARG A 544 42.82 1.32 2.06
C ARG A 544 42.37 2.20 0.89
N SER A 545 41.08 2.48 0.77
CA SER A 545 40.57 3.43 -0.23
C SER A 545 41.24 4.81 -0.07
N LYS A 546 41.79 5.36 -1.16
CA LYS A 546 42.47 6.67 -1.12
C LYS A 546 41.46 7.78 -0.89
N VAL A 547 40.27 7.65 -1.49
CA VAL A 547 39.18 8.61 -1.31
C VAL A 547 38.70 8.61 0.14
N LEU A 548 38.56 7.44 0.77
CA LEU A 548 38.09 7.34 2.14
C LEU A 548 39.09 7.94 3.14
N SER A 549 40.40 7.66 2.97
CA SER A 549 41.45 8.27 3.81
C SER A 549 41.45 9.80 3.69
N ARG A 550 41.33 10.33 2.47
CA ARG A 550 41.21 11.77 2.22
C ARG A 550 39.95 12.37 2.84
N TRP A 551 38.83 11.67 2.81
CA TRP A 551 37.59 12.09 3.45
C TRP A 551 37.76 12.17 4.98
N LEU A 552 38.33 11.13 5.61
CA LEU A 552 38.63 11.10 7.05
C LEU A 552 39.55 12.25 7.45
N ALA A 553 40.65 12.47 6.73
CA ALA A 553 41.57 13.56 6.97
C ALA A 553 40.90 14.95 6.88
N GLY A 554 39.79 15.09 6.15
CA GLY A 554 39.03 16.34 6.05
C GLY A 554 38.05 16.60 7.20
N LEU A 555 37.71 15.60 8.02
CA LEU A 555 36.68 15.72 9.07
C LEU A 555 37.05 16.71 10.18
N PRO A 556 38.30 16.73 10.72
CA PRO A 556 38.68 17.69 11.76
C PRO A 556 38.50 19.14 11.32
N GLN A 557 38.91 19.45 10.09
CA GLN A 557 38.76 20.77 9.50
C GLN A 557 37.29 21.15 9.30
N GLN A 558 36.42 20.19 8.97
CA GLN A 558 34.98 20.42 8.87
C GLN A 558 34.34 20.67 10.23
N LEU A 559 34.73 19.92 11.27
CA LEU A 559 34.27 20.12 12.64
C LEU A 559 34.64 21.52 13.14
N ALA A 560 35.87 21.97 12.89
CA ALA A 560 36.33 23.31 13.25
C ALA A 560 35.57 24.43 12.53
N LEU A 561 35.12 24.21 11.29
CA LEU A 561 34.34 25.19 10.52
C LEU A 561 32.86 25.21 10.93
N LEU A 562 32.32 24.09 11.39
CA LEU A 562 30.93 23.97 11.85
C LEU A 562 30.73 24.63 13.22
N GLY A 563 31.69 24.49 14.14
CA GLY A 563 31.58 25.00 15.50
C GLY A 563 30.29 24.54 16.20
N SER A 564 29.69 25.39 17.03
CA SER A 564 28.42 25.11 17.74
C SER A 564 27.16 25.29 16.89
N ARG A 565 27.27 25.62 15.60
CA ARG A 565 26.13 26.03 14.76
C ARG A 565 25.18 24.88 14.38
N LYS A 566 25.66 23.64 14.40
CA LYS A 566 24.88 22.43 14.03
C LYS A 566 25.29 21.26 14.95
N PRO A 567 24.64 21.08 16.11
CA PRO A 567 25.09 20.13 17.12
C PRO A 567 24.97 18.66 16.66
N GLU A 568 23.95 18.30 15.88
CA GLU A 568 23.74 16.93 15.41
C GLU A 568 24.82 16.47 14.42
N LEU A 569 25.20 17.34 13.47
CA LEU A 569 26.30 17.05 12.55
C LEU A 569 27.64 16.98 13.28
N SER A 570 27.83 17.84 14.28
CA SER A 570 29.05 17.85 15.09
C SER A 570 29.16 16.56 15.92
N LYS A 571 28.07 16.10 16.52
CA LYS A 571 28.00 14.82 17.22
C LYS A 571 28.38 13.65 16.32
N GLN A 572 27.76 13.54 15.14
CA GLN A 572 28.06 12.44 14.20
C GLN A 572 29.52 12.49 13.72
N LEU A 573 30.06 13.69 13.45
CA LEU A 573 31.48 13.86 13.09
C LEU A 573 32.41 13.42 14.22
N ILE A 574 32.10 13.79 15.46
CA ILE A 574 32.89 13.40 16.64
C ILE A 574 32.86 11.88 16.81
N GLU A 575 31.71 11.23 16.67
CA GLU A 575 31.60 9.75 16.73
C GLU A 575 32.48 9.07 15.68
N THR A 576 32.42 9.53 14.42
CA THR A 576 33.28 9.00 13.34
C THR A 576 34.76 9.27 13.60
N ILE A 577 35.13 10.48 14.04
CA ILE A 577 36.51 10.85 14.35
C ILE A 577 37.04 10.02 15.51
N HIS A 578 36.27 9.85 16.58
CA HIS A 578 36.62 9.06 17.76
C HIS A 578 36.85 7.60 17.36
N SER A 579 35.92 7.02 16.61
CA SER A 579 36.07 5.66 16.06
C SER A 579 37.33 5.53 15.19
N ALA A 580 37.62 6.48 14.32
CA ALA A 580 38.82 6.38 13.48
C ALA A 580 40.14 6.67 14.24
N ALA A 581 40.09 7.48 15.30
CA ALA A 581 41.22 7.80 16.16
C ALA A 581 41.60 6.62 17.08
N SER A 582 40.62 5.90 17.65
CA SER A 582 40.87 4.71 18.47
C SER A 582 41.64 3.62 17.70
N HIS A 583 41.56 3.64 16.37
CA HIS A 583 42.25 2.71 15.47
C HIS A 583 43.55 3.26 14.86
N SER A 584 44.12 4.33 15.43
CA SER A 584 45.44 4.88 15.07
C SER A 584 45.61 5.29 13.59
N ASN A 585 44.58 5.85 12.96
CA ASN A 585 44.67 6.32 11.57
C ASN A 585 45.62 7.54 11.44
N LYS A 586 46.79 7.35 10.82
CA LYS A 586 47.86 8.37 10.72
C LYS A 586 47.43 9.69 10.07
N GLU A 587 46.73 9.64 8.94
CA GLU A 587 46.32 10.86 8.19
C GLU A 587 45.27 11.67 8.96
N LEU A 588 44.33 10.98 9.61
CA LEU A 588 43.35 11.62 10.49
C LEU A 588 44.02 12.27 11.70
N LEU A 589 44.91 11.55 12.39
CA LEU A 589 45.60 12.04 13.59
C LEU A 589 46.46 13.28 13.27
N GLN A 590 47.16 13.30 12.13
CA GLN A 590 47.90 14.48 11.67
C GLN A 590 46.98 15.68 11.41
N SER A 591 45.84 15.45 10.76
CA SER A 591 44.83 16.51 10.55
C SER A 591 44.20 17.00 11.85
N LEU A 592 43.92 16.10 12.79
CA LEU A 592 43.38 16.43 14.10
C LEU A 592 44.38 17.29 14.88
N GLN A 593 45.67 16.95 14.86
CA GLN A 593 46.74 17.73 15.48
C GLN A 593 46.84 19.14 14.87
N ALA A 594 46.84 19.25 13.54
CA ALA A 594 46.90 20.55 12.86
C ALA A 594 45.67 21.44 13.14
N THR A 595 44.51 20.83 13.40
CA THR A 595 43.25 21.56 13.60
C THR A 595 42.87 21.73 15.08
N ALA A 596 43.56 21.06 16.02
CA ALA A 596 43.21 21.02 17.44
C ALA A 596 43.07 22.42 18.06
N SER A 597 43.94 23.35 17.67
CA SER A 597 43.91 24.74 18.13
C SER A 597 42.64 25.49 17.76
N ARG A 598 42.04 25.17 16.61
CA ARG A 598 40.80 25.78 16.14
C ARG A 598 39.55 25.13 16.74
N ILE A 599 39.64 23.87 17.15
CA ILE A 599 38.52 23.11 17.74
C ILE A 599 38.39 23.44 19.24
N TYR A 600 39.51 23.45 19.96
CA TYR A 600 39.54 23.64 21.41
C TYR A 600 39.95 25.05 21.86
N GLY A 601 40.34 25.92 20.93
CA GLY A 601 40.75 27.31 21.23
C GLY A 601 42.12 27.46 21.92
N LYS A 602 42.91 26.37 22.04
CA LYS A 602 44.26 26.35 22.63
C LYS A 602 45.16 25.39 21.87
N THR A 603 46.48 25.64 21.83
CA THR A 603 47.45 24.80 21.11
C THR A 603 47.67 23.47 21.85
N PHE A 604 47.50 22.33 21.18
CA PHE A 604 47.75 21.00 21.74
C PHE A 604 48.82 20.26 20.92
N VAL A 605 49.67 19.48 21.59
CA VAL A 605 50.70 18.61 21.00
C VAL A 605 50.34 17.15 21.26
N LEU A 606 50.38 16.32 20.22
CA LEU A 606 50.08 14.89 20.30
C LEU A 606 51.37 14.12 20.66
N LYS A 607 51.39 13.46 21.82
CA LYS A 607 52.46 12.53 22.23
C LYS A 607 51.79 11.22 22.67
N HIS A 608 52.32 10.07 22.23
CA HIS A 608 51.82 8.74 22.65
C HIS A 608 50.28 8.55 22.57
N ASN A 609 49.66 8.97 21.47
CA ASN A 609 48.20 8.91 21.26
C ASN A 609 47.34 9.72 22.24
N GLU A 610 47.94 10.66 22.99
CA GLU A 610 47.24 11.57 23.89
C GLU A 610 47.53 13.04 23.55
N PHE A 611 46.54 13.92 23.76
CA PHE A 611 46.65 15.36 23.54
C PHE A 611 47.15 16.07 24.80
N TYR A 612 48.32 16.69 24.71
CA TYR A 612 48.90 17.51 25.76
C TYR A 612 48.68 19.00 25.43
N LEU A 613 48.30 19.80 26.41
CA LEU A 613 48.28 21.26 26.27
C LEU A 613 49.71 21.75 26.02
N SER A 614 49.93 22.49 24.94
CA SER A 614 51.13 23.32 24.82
C SER A 614 50.99 24.44 25.83
N THR A 615 51.84 24.43 26.85
CA THR A 615 52.13 25.62 27.65
C THR A 615 52.69 26.73 26.79
#